data_AF-A0A1C9WMY5-F1
#
_entry.id   AF-A0A1C9WMY5-F1
#
_cell.length_a   1.000
_cell.length_b   1.000
_cell.length_c   1.000
_cell.angle_alpha   90.00
_cell.angle_beta   90.00
_cell.angle_gamma   90.00
#
_symmetry.space_group_name_H-M   'P 1'
#
loop_
_entity.id
_entity.type
_entity.pdbx_description
1 polymer ?
#
loop_
_entity_poly.entity_id
_entity_poly.type
_entity_poly.pdbx_seq_one_letter_code
_entity_poly.pdbx_strand_id
1 'polypeptide(L)'
;MRTTRQHLIVAQTVNAISKGQPGVPYVTALSDGWLLSAPTGSKRICHTVEEVWAAVISVFTDPSLLSRLLKHQQAYADDPDNEGLPARTAQVGSGLTARAAV
;
A
#
# COMPACT_ATOMS: atom_id res chain seq x y z
N MET A 1 9.08 10.09 15.22
CA MET A 1 9.78 8.88 14.70
C MET A 1 8.84 7.70 14.80
N ARG A 2 8.64 6.94 13.72
CA ARG A 2 7.96 5.64 13.77
C ARG A 2 8.94 4.56 14.25
N THR A 3 8.43 3.53 14.92
CA THR A 3 9.26 2.40 15.35
C THR A 3 9.37 1.35 14.23
N THR A 4 10.41 0.52 14.26
CA THR A 4 10.57 -0.60 13.31
C THR A 4 9.34 -1.51 13.25
N ARG A 5 8.67 -1.72 14.40
CA ARG A 5 7.40 -2.46 14.47
C ARG A 5 6.30 -1.79 13.64
N GLN A 6 6.18 -0.47 13.70
CA GLN A 6 5.22 0.26 12.88
C GLN A 6 5.56 0.19 11.39
N HIS A 7 6.84 0.22 11.02
CA HIS A 7 7.26 0.01 9.63
C HIS A 7 6.88 -1.39 9.13
N LEU A 8 7.07 -2.43 9.95
CA LEU A 8 6.66 -3.80 9.61
C LEU A 8 5.16 -3.93 9.43
N ILE A 9 4.35 -3.35 10.33
CA ILE A 9 2.89 -3.37 10.23
C ILE A 9 2.44 -2.73 8.91
N VAL A 10 2.95 -1.54 8.58
CA VAL A 10 2.62 -0.86 7.31
C VAL A 10 2.98 -1.74 6.10
N ALA A 11 4.19 -2.30 6.07
CA ALA A 11 4.63 -3.14 4.97
C ALA A 11 3.73 -4.37 4.80
N GLN A 12 3.40 -5.06 5.91
CA GLN A 12 2.52 -6.23 5.90
C GLN A 12 1.11 -5.87 5.43
N THR A 13 0.54 -4.77 5.91
CA THR A 13 -0.77 -4.28 5.49
C THR A 13 -0.81 -3.97 4.00
N VAL A 14 0.15 -3.20 3.49
CA VAL A 14 0.21 -2.85 2.06
C VAL A 14 0.35 -4.11 1.20
N ASN A 15 1.22 -5.04 1.61
CA ASN A 15 1.38 -6.32 0.90
C ASN A 15 0.11 -7.17 0.94
N ALA A 16 -0.58 -7.22 2.08
CA ALA A 16 -1.81 -8.00 2.24
C ALA A 16 -2.93 -7.47 1.34
N ILE A 17 -3.12 -6.14 1.31
CA ILE A 17 -4.13 -5.48 0.47
C ILE A 17 -3.83 -5.67 -1.01
N SER A 18 -2.56 -5.54 -1.39
CA SER A 18 -2.13 -5.61 -2.78
C SER A 18 -2.05 -7.06 -3.30
N LYS A 19 -2.05 -8.05 -2.39
CA LYS A 19 -1.99 -9.48 -2.72
C LYS A 19 -3.16 -9.89 -3.63
N GLY A 20 -2.85 -10.74 -4.62
CA GLY A 20 -3.86 -11.31 -5.52
C GLY A 20 -4.11 -10.49 -6.79
N GLN A 21 -3.43 -9.37 -6.99
CA GLN A 21 -3.42 -8.68 -8.28
C GLN A 21 -2.27 -9.17 -9.19
N PRO A 22 -2.40 -9.14 -10.52
CA PRO A 22 -1.28 -9.37 -11.41
C PRO A 22 -0.34 -8.16 -11.39
N GLY A 23 0.97 -8.39 -11.29
CA GLY A 23 1.96 -7.31 -11.33
C GLY A 23 2.09 -6.51 -10.02
N VAL A 24 1.83 -7.12 -8.86
CA VAL A 24 1.87 -6.41 -7.58
C VAL A 24 3.29 -6.01 -7.17
N PRO A 25 3.52 -4.76 -6.74
CA PRO A 25 4.73 -4.39 -6.03
C PRO A 25 4.78 -5.03 -4.63
N TYR A 26 5.97 -5.41 -4.20
CA TYR A 26 6.23 -5.92 -2.85
C TYR A 26 6.91 -4.84 -2.01
N VAL A 27 6.40 -4.59 -0.80
CA VAL A 27 6.92 -3.61 0.14
C VAL A 27 7.69 -4.31 1.26
N THR A 28 8.92 -3.87 1.49
CA THR A 28 9.78 -4.35 2.58
C THR A 28 10.03 -3.22 3.57
N ALA A 29 9.86 -3.49 4.86
CA ALA A 29 10.19 -2.51 5.90
C ALA A 29 11.72 -2.37 6.06
N LEU A 30 12.18 -1.14 6.16
CA LEU A 30 13.56 -0.77 6.49
C LEU A 30 13.60 -0.10 7.88
N SER A 31 14.80 0.15 8.39
CA SER A 31 15.01 0.85 9.65
C SER A 31 14.43 2.26 9.66
N ASP A 32 14.47 2.99 8.54
CA ASP A 32 13.98 4.37 8.43
C ASP A 32 12.81 4.58 7.45
N GLY A 33 12.25 3.50 6.89
CA GLY A 33 11.19 3.62 5.89
C GLY A 33 10.84 2.29 5.25
N TRP A 34 10.64 2.30 3.94
CA TRP A 34 10.20 1.16 3.15
C TRP A 34 10.89 1.09 1.80
N LEU A 35 11.15 -0.13 1.33
CA LEU A 35 11.57 -0.41 -0.03
C LEU A 35 10.41 -1.03 -0.79
N LEU A 36 9.94 -0.35 -1.84
CA LEU A 36 9.02 -0.92 -2.82
C LEU A 36 9.81 -1.59 -3.93
N SER A 37 9.50 -2.84 -4.21
CA SER A 37 10.06 -3.63 -5.31
C SER A 37 8.93 -3.97 -6.30
N ALA A 38 8.94 -3.33 -7.46
CA ALA A 38 8.00 -3.60 -8.52
C ALA A 38 8.37 -4.90 -9.28
N PRO A 39 7.40 -5.60 -9.89
CA PRO A 39 7.69 -6.80 -10.69
C PRO A 39 8.61 -6.51 -11.90
N THR A 40 8.63 -5.27 -12.37
CA THR A 40 9.51 -4.80 -13.45
C THR A 40 10.98 -4.69 -13.04
N GLY A 41 11.32 -5.03 -11.79
CA GLY A 41 12.68 -4.88 -11.24
C GLY A 41 12.97 -3.48 -10.70
N SER A 42 12.06 -2.53 -10.88
CA SER A 42 12.20 -1.18 -10.33
C SER A 42 12.12 -1.20 -8.81
N LYS A 43 13.03 -0.49 -8.14
CA LYS A 43 13.04 -0.34 -6.69
C LYS A 43 12.91 1.13 -6.31
N ARG A 44 12.11 1.43 -5.29
CA ARG A 44 11.93 2.79 -4.77
C ARG A 44 11.94 2.78 -3.26
N ILE A 45 12.76 3.65 -2.67
CA ILE A 45 12.76 3.90 -1.22
C ILE A 45 11.67 4.95 -0.92
N CYS A 46 10.87 4.68 0.10
CA CYS A 46 9.77 5.53 0.56
C CYS A 46 9.94 5.74 2.07
N HIS A 47 9.74 6.96 2.56
CA HIS A 47 9.88 7.31 3.97
C HIS A 47 8.52 7.62 4.62
N THR A 48 7.46 7.72 3.82
CA THR A 48 6.09 7.96 4.27
C THR A 48 5.12 6.90 3.74
N VAL A 49 3.98 6.73 4.41
CA VAL A 49 2.94 5.78 4.00
C VAL A 49 2.29 6.24 2.69
N GLU A 50 2.17 7.56 2.54
CA GLU A 50 1.71 8.24 1.34
C GLU A 50 2.63 7.97 0.14
N GLU A 51 3.96 8.06 0.33
CA GLU A 51 4.94 7.71 -0.71
C GLU A 51 4.85 6.25 -1.11
N VAL A 52 4.68 5.34 -0.13
CA VAL A 52 4.49 3.92 -0.41
C VAL A 52 3.25 3.71 -1.28
N TRP A 53 2.10 4.26 -0.90
CA TRP A 53 0.88 4.10 -1.70
C TRP A 53 0.95 4.78 -3.06
N ALA A 54 1.52 5.98 -3.15
CA ALA A 54 1.73 6.63 -4.44
C ALA A 54 2.60 5.78 -5.37
N ALA A 55 3.67 5.18 -4.84
CA ALA A 55 4.52 4.27 -5.59
C ALA A 55 3.77 2.99 -5.99
N VAL A 56 2.98 2.39 -5.10
CA VAL A 56 2.13 1.23 -5.42
C VAL A 56 1.13 1.54 -6.54
N ILE A 57 0.39 2.64 -6.40
CA ILE A 57 -0.62 3.09 -7.37
C ILE A 57 0.02 3.32 -8.74
N SER A 58 1.22 3.92 -8.78
CA SER A 58 1.93 4.19 -10.04
C SER A 58 2.33 2.93 -10.83
N VAL A 59 2.36 1.75 -10.20
CA VAL A 59 2.62 0.48 -10.90
C VAL A 59 1.39 0.01 -11.68
N PHE A 60 0.19 0.37 -11.22
CA PHE A 60 -1.05 0.00 -11.87
C PHE A 60 -1.40 1.01 -12.98
N THR A 61 -1.17 0.63 -14.23
CA THR A 61 -1.52 1.45 -15.40
C THR A 61 -2.95 1.23 -15.90
N ASP A 62 -3.62 0.17 -15.41
CA ASP A 62 -4.99 -0.16 -15.79
C ASP A 62 -6.00 0.40 -14.76
N PRO A 63 -6.95 1.25 -15.18
CA PRO A 63 -7.99 1.81 -14.30
C PRO A 63 -8.86 0.76 -13.60
N SER A 64 -9.04 -0.42 -14.21
CA SER A 64 -9.81 -1.52 -13.63
C SER A 64 -9.08 -2.18 -12.45
N LEU A 65 -7.74 -2.24 -12.50
CA LEU A 65 -6.90 -2.70 -11.39
C LEU A 65 -6.90 -1.68 -10.24
N LEU A 66 -6.85 -0.38 -10.56
CA LEU A 66 -7.00 0.68 -9.55
C LEU A 66 -8.36 0.61 -8.84
N SER A 67 -9.45 0.37 -9.60
CA SER A 67 -10.79 0.20 -9.02
C SER A 67 -10.87 -1.03 -8.11
N ARG A 68 -10.20 -2.13 -8.45
CA ARG A 68 -10.10 -3.33 -7.59
C ARG A 68 -9.27 -3.07 -6.35
N LEU A 69 -8.14 -2.37 -6.48
CA LEU A 69 -7.28 -1.97 -5.37
C LEU A 69 -8.06 -1.10 -4.37
N LEU A 70 -8.82 -0.12 -4.86
CA LEU A 70 -9.65 0.73 -4.03
C LEU A 70 -10.66 -0.09 -3.21
N LYS A 71 -11.35 -1.05 -3.85
CA LYS A 71 -12.28 -1.95 -3.15
C LYS A 71 -11.58 -2.80 -2.08
N HIS A 72 -10.38 -3.31 -2.37
CA HIS A 72 -9.60 -4.07 -1.39
C HIS A 72 -9.16 -3.20 -0.21
N GLN A 73 -8.73 -1.96 -0.46
CA GLN A 73 -8.35 -1.01 0.59
C GLN A 73 -9.54 -0.67 1.51
N GLN A 74 -10.72 -0.45 0.93
CA GLN A 74 -11.95 -0.20 1.70
C GLN A 74 -12.36 -1.42 2.53
N ALA A 75 -12.46 -2.59 1.89
CA ALA A 75 -12.82 -3.83 2.60
C ALA A 75 -11.85 -4.16 3.74
N TYR A 76 -10.55 -3.92 3.55
CA TYR A 76 -9.56 -4.12 4.61
C TYR A 76 -9.72 -3.12 5.77
N ALA A 77 -10.09 -1.87 5.48
CA ALA A 77 -10.30 -0.84 6.50
C ALA A 77 -11.62 -1.01 7.27
N ASP A 78 -12.64 -1.60 6.63
CA ASP A 78 -13.95 -1.88 7.22
C ASP A 78 -13.97 -3.17 8.06
N ASP A 79 -12.93 -4.00 7.96
CA ASP A 79 -12.77 -5.22 8.74
C ASP A 79 -12.41 -4.88 10.20
N PRO A 80 -13.25 -5.27 11.19
CA PRO A 80 -13.00 -4.98 12.60
C PRO A 80 -11.73 -5.64 13.15
N ASP A 81 -11.17 -6.65 12.49
CA ASP A 81 -9.91 -7.26 12.90
C ASP A 81 -8.67 -6.40 12.53
N ASN A 82 -8.83 -5.41 11.64
CA ASN A 82 -7.73 -4.60 11.10
C ASN A 82 -7.62 -3.19 11.72
N GLU A 83 -8.13 -2.98 12.93
CA GLU A 83 -8.16 -1.69 13.62
C GLU A 83 -6.78 -1.04 13.86
N GLY A 84 -6.78 0.28 14.03
CA GLY A 84 -5.60 1.05 14.41
C GLY A 84 -4.68 1.39 13.24
N LEU A 85 -3.39 1.04 13.33
CA LEU A 85 -2.39 1.39 12.31
C LEU A 85 -2.64 0.73 10.94
N PRO A 86 -3.03 -0.56 10.84
CA PRO A 86 -3.42 -1.20 9.59
C PRO A 86 -4.59 -0.46 8.90
N ALA A 87 -5.71 -0.24 9.60
CA ALA A 87 -6.85 0.51 9.06
C ALA A 87 -6.47 1.91 8.56
N ARG A 88 -5.69 2.67 9.35
CA ARG A 88 -5.20 3.99 8.92
C ARG A 88 -4.33 3.91 7.67
N THR A 89 -3.48 2.89 7.57
CA THR A 89 -2.64 2.65 6.39
C THR A 89 -3.51 2.38 5.16
N ALA A 90 -4.55 1.56 5.29
CA ALA A 90 -5.49 1.28 4.21
C ALA A 90 -6.30 2.52 3.79
N GLN A 91 -6.74 3.34 4.74
CA GLN A 91 -7.48 4.60 4.50
C GLN A 91 -6.64 5.64 3.74
N VAL A 92 -5.34 5.77 4.06
CA VAL A 92 -4.42 6.62 3.28
C VAL A 92 -4.36 6.14 1.83
N GLY A 93 -4.25 4.82 1.65
CA GLY A 93 -4.24 4.19 0.33
C GLY A 93 -5.52 4.46 -0.46
N SER A 94 -6.69 4.23 0.12
CA SER A 94 -7.99 4.43 -0.56
C SER A 94 -8.21 5.89 -0.95
N GLY A 95 -7.82 6.84 -0.10
CA GLY A 95 -7.88 8.27 -0.42
C GLY A 95 -7.01 8.66 -1.62
N LEU A 96 -5.81 8.08 -1.74
CA LEU A 96 -4.91 8.32 -2.88
C LEU A 96 -5.40 7.62 -4.16
N THR A 97 -5.85 6.37 -4.06
CA THR A 97 -6.36 5.61 -5.20
C THR A 97 -7.62 6.25 -5.77
N ALA A 98 -8.55 6.72 -4.92
CA ALA A 98 -9.76 7.40 -5.35
C ALA A 98 -9.44 8.69 -6.14
N ARG A 99 -8.39 9.41 -5.76
CA ARG A 99 -7.94 10.62 -6.48
C ARG A 99 -7.26 10.30 -7.82
N ALA A 100 -6.64 9.14 -7.95
CA ALA A 100 -5.98 8.70 -9.17
C ALA A 100 -6.94 8.03 -10.19
N ALA A 101 -8.15 7.67 -9.76
CA ALA A 101 -9.16 7.01 -10.59
C ALA A 101 -10.18 7.98 -11.23
N VAL A 102 -10.07 9.29 -10.99
CA VAL A 102 -10.87 10.38 -11.59
C VAL A 102 -10.12 10.96 -12.78
#